data_AF-A0A8T8SAV7-F1
#
_entry.id   AF-A0A8T8SAV7-F1
#
_cell.length_a   1.000
_cell.length_b   1.000
_cell.length_c   1.000
_cell.angle_alpha   90.00
_cell.angle_beta   90.00
_cell.angle_gamma   90.00
#
_symmetry.space_group_name_H-M   'P 1'
#
loop_
_entity.id
_entity.type
_entity.pdbx_description
1 polymer ?
#
loop_
_entity_poly.entity_id
_entity_poly.type
_entity_poly.pdbx_seq_one_letter_code
_entity_poly.pdbx_strand_id
1 'polypeptide(L)'
;MLAPAAMKYGLITNVMTFGHLTSGSRSNLGDDIQTHAVEHLYASMGIAPEQIVRLNRYEFQHYDGRHGYILMPMCGYFTLGNAQSPLPLSPYIIPVYFSFGLSSDVDDPVQLEHFRRHEPIGTR
;
A
#
# COMPACT_ATOMS: atom_id res chain seq x y z
N MET A 1 -15.40 -3.99 -26.63
CA MET A 1 -14.35 -4.58 -25.77
C MET A 1 -13.53 -3.41 -25.23
N LEU A 2 -13.68 -3.08 -23.95
CA LEU A 2 -12.78 -2.10 -23.30
C LEU A 2 -11.41 -2.77 -23.23
N ALA A 3 -10.37 -2.10 -23.74
CA ALA A 3 -8.99 -2.56 -23.52
C ALA A 3 -8.79 -2.80 -22.02
N PRO A 4 -8.08 -3.87 -21.59
CA PRO A 4 -7.74 -4.00 -20.18
C PRO A 4 -7.04 -2.72 -19.76
N ALA A 5 -7.61 -2.00 -18.78
CA ALA A 5 -7.01 -0.81 -18.24
C ALA A 5 -5.56 -1.15 -17.87
N ALA A 6 -4.60 -0.41 -18.44
CA ALA A 6 -3.19 -0.73 -18.29
C ALA A 6 -2.84 -0.85 -16.79
N MET A 7 -2.22 -1.97 -16.41
CA MET A 7 -1.70 -2.19 -15.05
C MET A 7 -0.81 -1.00 -14.66
N LYS A 8 -1.03 -0.43 -13.47
CA LYS A 8 -0.22 0.65 -12.90
C LYS A 8 0.59 0.15 -11.72
N TYR A 9 1.67 0.87 -11.40
CA TYR A 9 2.53 0.59 -10.26
C TYR A 9 2.18 1.52 -9.11
N GLY A 10 1.98 0.96 -7.91
CA GLY A 10 1.58 1.73 -6.73
C GLY A 10 2.79 2.32 -6.01
N LEU A 11 2.64 3.52 -5.47
CA LEU A 11 3.60 4.09 -4.52
C LEU A 11 2.82 4.58 -3.30
N ILE A 12 3.11 4.02 -2.12
CA ILE A 12 2.42 4.37 -0.88
C ILE A 12 2.73 5.81 -0.51
N THR A 13 1.72 6.55 -0.07
CA THR A 13 1.89 7.84 0.60
C THR A 13 1.30 7.78 2.00
N ASN A 14 2.00 8.39 2.96
CA ASN A 14 1.65 8.36 4.38
C ASN A 14 1.10 9.70 4.89
N VAL A 15 0.42 10.46 4.02
CA VAL A 15 -0.15 11.75 4.40
C VAL A 15 -1.36 11.49 5.30
N MET A 16 -1.26 11.76 6.59
CA MET A 16 -2.46 11.77 7.43
C MET A 16 -3.43 12.83 6.92
N THR A 17 -4.58 12.39 6.42
CA THR A 17 -5.67 13.27 5.97
C THR A 17 -6.43 13.91 7.14
N PHE A 18 -6.07 13.55 8.38
CA PHE A 18 -6.56 14.21 9.59
C PHE A 18 -5.69 15.43 9.89
N GLY A 19 -6.30 16.61 9.80
CA GLY A 19 -5.63 17.87 10.07
C GLY A 19 -4.96 17.90 11.44
N HIS A 20 -3.80 18.57 11.48
CA HIS A 20 -2.93 18.85 12.64
C HIS A 20 -1.72 17.93 12.83
N LEU A 21 -0.78 18.03 11.89
CA LEU A 21 0.63 17.89 12.24
C LEU A 21 0.98 18.98 13.27
N THR A 22 1.17 18.59 14.52
CA THR A 22 1.75 19.44 15.57
C THR A 22 3.28 19.31 15.59
N SER A 23 3.98 20.21 16.30
CA SER A 23 5.42 20.10 16.55
C SER A 23 5.83 18.83 17.29
N GLY A 24 4.89 18.12 17.92
CA GLY A 24 5.10 16.81 18.56
C GLY A 24 4.83 15.61 17.66
N SER A 25 4.40 15.83 16.41
CA SER A 25 4.12 14.74 15.48
C SER A 25 5.43 14.06 15.09
N ARG A 26 5.50 12.76 15.27
CA ARG A 26 6.66 11.95 14.85
C ARG A 26 6.39 11.41 13.46
N SER A 27 7.25 11.73 12.50
CA SER A 27 7.26 11.01 11.21
C SER A 27 7.94 9.66 11.40
N ASN A 28 7.43 8.63 10.73
CA ASN A 28 8.12 7.35 10.64
C ASN A 28 9.13 7.43 9.48
N LEU A 29 10.36 7.81 9.79
CA LEU A 29 11.45 7.84 8.81
C LEU A 29 11.64 6.49 8.10
N GLY A 30 11.32 5.38 8.77
CA GLY A 30 11.41 4.05 8.18
C GLY A 30 10.43 3.86 7.01
N ASP A 31 9.17 4.28 7.16
CA ASP A 31 8.17 4.19 6.09
C ASP A 31 8.52 5.12 4.91
N ASP A 32 9.06 6.30 5.21
CA ASP A 32 9.51 7.27 4.19
C ASP A 32 10.71 6.71 3.39
N ILE A 33 11.71 6.12 4.07
CA ILE A 33 12.86 5.48 3.43
C ILE A 33 12.41 4.29 2.55
N GLN A 34 11.47 3.47 3.03
CA GLN A 34 10.94 2.35 2.24
C GLN A 34 10.21 2.85 0.99
N THR A 35 9.43 3.92 1.09
CA THR A 35 8.77 4.54 -0.06
C THR A 35 9.78 5.03 -1.10
N HIS A 36 10.84 5.71 -0.66
CA HIS A 36 11.92 6.12 -1.57
C HIS A 36 12.67 4.93 -2.17
N ALA A 37 12.88 3.85 -1.42
CA ALA A 37 13.49 2.64 -1.95
C ALA A 37 12.65 2.03 -3.08
N VAL A 38 11.31 2.05 -2.97
CA VAL A 38 10.41 1.62 -4.04
C VAL A 38 10.51 2.53 -5.26
N GLU A 39 10.55 3.86 -5.05
CA GLU A 39 10.72 4.81 -6.15
C GLU A 39 12.05 4.60 -6.90
N HIS A 40 13.14 4.36 -6.17
CA HIS A 40 14.44 3.99 -6.75
C HIS A 40 14.40 2.65 -7.47
N LEU A 41 13.71 1.64 -6.92
CA LEU A 41 13.51 0.35 -7.57
C LEU A 41 12.80 0.52 -8.90
N TYR A 42 11.70 1.29 -8.94
CA TYR A 42 10.98 1.59 -10.17
C TYR A 42 11.83 2.29 -11.22
N ALA A 43 12.64 3.27 -10.82
CA ALA A 43 13.59 3.92 -11.71
C ALA A 43 14.60 2.90 -12.28
N SER A 44 15.13 1.99 -11.44
CA SER A 44 16.07 0.95 -11.89
C SER A 44 15.44 -0.07 -12.84
N MET A 45 14.13 -0.29 -12.75
CA MET A 45 13.36 -1.15 -13.64
C MET A 45 12.91 -0.44 -14.94
N GLY A 46 13.19 0.86 -15.09
CA GLY A 46 12.75 1.65 -16.24
C GLY A 46 11.24 1.95 -16.25
N ILE A 47 10.58 1.91 -15.10
CA ILE A 47 9.15 2.26 -14.97
C ILE A 47 9.03 3.78 -15.05
N ALA A 48 8.26 4.26 -16.03
CA ALA A 48 8.08 5.69 -16.24
C ALA A 48 7.15 6.31 -15.16
N PRO A 49 7.35 7.58 -14.77
CA PRO A 49 6.53 8.24 -13.74
C PRO A 49 5.02 8.20 -14.00
N GLU A 50 4.59 8.23 -15.26
CA GLU A 50 3.19 8.21 -15.68
C GLU A 50 2.53 6.83 -15.47
N GLN A 51 3.33 5.80 -15.22
CA GLN A 51 2.89 4.47 -14.85
C GLN A 51 2.72 4.31 -13.33
N ILE A 52 3.18 5.28 -12.53
CA ILE A 52 3.16 5.24 -11.07
C ILE A 52 1.93 5.99 -10.55
N VAL A 53 1.12 5.30 -9.74
CA VAL A 53 0.00 5.86 -9.01
C VAL A 53 0.39 5.99 -7.55
N ARG A 54 0.46 7.24 -7.08
CA ARG A 54 0.62 7.54 -5.65
C ARG A 54 -0.74 7.39 -4.98
N LEU A 55 -0.83 6.49 -4.00
CA LEU A 55 -2.08 6.21 -3.29
C LEU A 55 -1.84 6.33 -1.79
N ASN A 56 -2.74 7.02 -1.10
CA ASN A 56 -2.66 7.10 0.34
C ASN A 56 -3.09 5.76 0.96
N ARG A 57 -2.39 5.27 1.99
CA ARG A 57 -2.77 4.02 2.66
C ARG A 57 -4.19 4.01 3.21
N TYR A 58 -4.75 5.18 3.55
CA TYR A 58 -6.13 5.32 4.02
C TYR A 58 -7.17 5.19 2.90
N GLU A 59 -6.75 5.22 1.62
CA GLU A 59 -7.63 4.99 0.47
C GLU A 59 -7.70 3.51 0.08
N PHE A 60 -6.86 2.62 0.63
CA PHE A 60 -6.70 1.26 0.10
C PHE A 60 -7.99 0.43 0.12
N GLN A 61 -8.80 0.53 1.16
CA GLN A 61 -10.08 -0.19 1.24
C GLN A 61 -11.14 0.37 0.27
N HIS A 62 -11.03 1.66 -0.07
CA HIS A 62 -12.05 2.41 -0.80
C HIS A 62 -11.63 2.79 -2.23
N TYR A 63 -10.44 2.39 -2.65
CA TYR A 63 -9.96 2.64 -4.00
C TYR A 63 -10.90 1.98 -5.01
N ASP A 64 -11.46 2.80 -5.89
CA ASP A 64 -12.55 2.46 -6.81
C ASP A 64 -12.06 1.96 -8.18
N GLY A 65 -10.74 1.87 -8.38
CA GLY A 65 -10.17 1.51 -9.67
C GLY A 65 -10.09 2.67 -10.66
N ARG A 66 -10.19 3.95 -10.23
CA ARG A 66 -10.08 5.13 -11.11
C ARG A 66 -8.84 5.18 -12.01
N HIS A 67 -7.76 4.47 -11.65
CA HIS A 67 -6.54 4.31 -12.45
C HIS A 67 -6.34 2.89 -13.00
N GLY A 68 -7.36 2.02 -12.94
CA GLY A 68 -7.26 0.59 -13.24
C GLY A 68 -6.69 -0.22 -12.08
N TYR A 69 -6.22 -1.43 -12.38
CA TYR A 69 -5.53 -2.28 -11.42
C TYR A 69 -4.16 -1.68 -11.05
N ILE A 70 -3.84 -1.70 -9.76
CA ILE A 70 -2.56 -1.22 -9.22
C ILE A 70 -1.80 -2.41 -8.62
N LEU A 71 -0.59 -2.65 -9.10
CA LEU A 71 0.38 -3.52 -8.44
C LEU A 71 1.06 -2.72 -7.32
N MET A 72 0.71 -2.99 -6.07
CA MET A 72 1.09 -2.18 -4.91
C MET A 72 2.14 -2.88 -4.04
N PRO A 73 3.40 -2.39 -4.03
CA PRO A 73 4.34 -2.62 -2.95
C PRO A 73 3.73 -2.35 -1.56
N MET A 74 3.55 -3.40 -0.77
CA MET A 74 3.07 -3.29 0.61
C MET A 74 4.27 -3.18 1.54
N CYS A 75 4.84 -1.97 1.64
CA CYS A 75 5.98 -1.67 2.51
C CYS A 75 5.58 -0.65 3.59
N GLY A 76 5.89 -0.96 4.84
CA GLY A 76 5.72 -0.07 5.98
C GLY A 76 5.06 -0.74 7.17
N TYR A 77 4.80 0.04 8.20
CA TYR A 77 4.09 -0.40 9.39
C TYR A 77 2.61 -0.01 9.36
N PHE A 78 1.73 -0.99 9.56
CA PHE A 78 0.28 -0.82 9.50
C PHE A 78 -0.38 -1.25 10.81
N THR A 79 -1.39 -0.46 11.22
CA THR A 79 -2.20 -0.79 12.40
C THR A 79 -3.49 -1.48 12.00
N LEU A 80 -3.77 -2.65 12.58
CA LEU A 80 -5.03 -3.36 12.35
C LEU A 80 -6.12 -2.88 13.31
N GLY A 81 -7.38 -3.07 12.91
CA GLY A 81 -8.53 -2.89 13.80
C GLY A 81 -8.94 -1.43 14.08
N ASN A 82 -8.40 -0.46 13.36
CA ASN A 82 -8.83 0.94 13.46
C ASN A 82 -9.01 1.58 12.08
N ALA A 83 -9.37 2.87 12.04
CA ALA A 83 -9.52 3.65 10.81
C ALA A 83 -8.23 3.81 9.98
N GLN A 84 -7.12 3.24 10.43
CA GLN A 84 -5.81 3.24 9.77
C GLN A 84 -5.48 1.88 9.14
N SER A 85 -6.36 0.88 9.31
CA SER A 85 -6.18 -0.45 8.74
C SER A 85 -6.20 -0.36 7.21
N PRO A 86 -5.16 -0.86 6.52
CA PRO A 86 -5.19 -0.95 5.07
C PRO A 86 -6.11 -2.09 4.59
N LEU A 87 -6.50 -3.01 5.48
CA LEU A 87 -7.20 -4.24 5.12
C LEU A 87 -8.70 -4.21 5.45
N PRO A 88 -9.52 -4.90 4.64
CA PRO A 88 -9.15 -5.62 3.42
C PRO A 88 -8.87 -4.66 2.24
N LEU A 89 -7.92 -5.02 1.36
CA LEU A 89 -7.62 -4.18 0.19
C LEU A 89 -8.79 -4.19 -0.81
N SER A 90 -8.97 -3.08 -1.53
CA SER A 90 -9.80 -3.01 -2.73
C SER A 90 -9.42 -4.11 -3.73
N PRO A 91 -10.41 -4.71 -4.44
CA PRO A 91 -10.14 -5.72 -5.47
C PRO A 91 -9.34 -5.19 -6.67
N TYR A 92 -9.16 -3.86 -6.79
CA TYR A 92 -8.32 -3.24 -7.81
C TYR A 92 -6.87 -3.06 -7.37
N ILE A 93 -6.51 -3.48 -6.14
CA ILE A 93 -5.15 -3.47 -5.63
C ILE A 93 -4.63 -4.91 -5.61
N ILE A 94 -3.54 -5.15 -6.31
CA ILE A 94 -2.79 -6.40 -6.29
C ILE A 94 -1.56 -6.16 -5.39
N PRO A 95 -1.58 -6.62 -4.13
CA PRO A 95 -0.47 -6.39 -3.21
C PRO A 95 0.76 -7.21 -3.58
N VAL A 96 1.93 -6.60 -3.41
CA VAL A 96 3.24 -7.26 -3.42
C VAL A 96 3.88 -7.03 -2.06
N TYR A 97 3.86 -8.04 -1.22
CA TYR A 97 4.31 -7.91 0.18
C TYR A 97 5.83 -8.01 0.31
N PHE A 98 6.46 -6.90 0.69
CA PHE A 98 7.85 -6.87 1.13
C PHE A 98 8.04 -5.77 2.16
N SER A 99 8.68 -6.09 3.29
CA SER A 99 8.80 -5.15 4.42
C SER A 99 7.45 -4.70 4.99
N PHE A 100 6.50 -5.63 5.12
CA PHE A 100 5.15 -5.39 5.62
C PHE A 100 5.04 -5.73 7.11
N GLY A 101 4.99 -4.70 7.96
CA GLY A 101 4.86 -4.84 9.41
C GLY A 101 3.45 -4.58 9.90
N LEU A 102 3.00 -5.35 10.90
CA LEU A 102 1.70 -5.19 11.53
C LEU A 102 1.85 -4.88 13.02
N SER A 103 0.91 -4.10 13.57
CA SER A 103 0.89 -3.75 14.99
C SER A 103 0.44 -4.88 15.92
N SER A 104 -0.11 -5.94 15.37
CA SER A 104 -0.68 -7.06 16.09
C SER A 104 -0.75 -8.28 15.19
N ASP A 105 -1.05 -9.43 15.80
CA ASP A 105 -1.43 -10.62 15.05
C ASP A 105 -2.73 -10.39 14.25
N VAL A 106 -2.92 -11.23 13.23
CA VAL A 106 -4.09 -11.20 12.34
C VAL A 106 -5.07 -12.28 12.79
N ASP A 107 -6.03 -11.90 13.63
CA ASP A 107 -7.04 -12.84 14.15
C ASP A 107 -8.35 -12.83 13.34
N ASP A 108 -8.57 -11.79 12.54
CA ASP A 108 -9.77 -11.65 11.70
C ASP A 108 -9.74 -12.62 10.51
N PRO A 109 -10.72 -13.54 10.40
CA PRO A 109 -10.79 -14.50 9.29
C PRO A 109 -10.78 -13.86 7.90
N VAL A 110 -11.35 -12.66 7.74
CA VAL A 110 -11.38 -11.94 6.46
C VAL A 110 -9.97 -11.47 6.07
N GLN A 111 -9.20 -10.99 7.04
CA GLN A 111 -7.82 -10.56 6.82
C GLN A 111 -6.90 -11.76 6.58
N LEU A 112 -7.09 -12.85 7.33
CA LEU A 112 -6.37 -14.11 7.09
C LEU A 112 -6.62 -14.65 5.68
N GLU A 113 -7.87 -14.66 5.23
CA GLU A 113 -8.22 -15.08 3.88
C GLU A 113 -7.63 -14.15 2.81
N HIS A 114 -7.62 -12.84 3.07
CA HIS A 114 -6.96 -11.88 2.20
C HIS A 114 -5.47 -12.23 2.03
N PHE A 115 -4.75 -12.51 3.11
CA PHE A 115 -3.34 -12.89 3.04
C PHE A 115 -3.12 -14.20 2.28
N ARG A 116 -3.92 -15.24 2.54
CA ARG A 116 -3.81 -16.54 1.85
C ARG A 116 -3.94 -16.40 0.32
N ARG A 117 -4.83 -15.53 -0.14
CA ARG A 117 -5.04 -15.29 -1.58
C ARG A 117 -3.88 -14.59 -2.28
N HIS A 118 -3.01 -13.94 -1.52
CA HIS A 118 -1.92 -13.12 -2.04
C HIS A 118 -0.55 -13.65 -1.59
N GLU A 119 -0.46 -14.93 -1.29
CA GLU A 119 0.83 -15.61 -1.09
C GLU A 119 1.65 -15.61 -2.39
N PRO A 120 3.00 -15.53 -2.32
CA PRO A 120 3.82 -15.50 -1.11
C PRO A 120 3.88 -14.11 -0.45
N ILE A 121 3.88 -14.09 0.88
CA ILE A 121 4.09 -12.89 1.70
C ILE A 121 5.53 -12.93 2.22
N GLY A 122 6.36 -11.94 1.88
CA GLY A 122 7.71 -11.80 2.41
C GLY A 122 7.73 -11.66 3.94
N THR A 123 8.93 -11.74 4.55
CA THR A 123 9.13 -11.84 6.01
C THR A 123 8.23 -10.91 6.83
N ARG A 124 7.49 -11.53 7.77
CA ARG A 124 6.74 -10.90 8.87
C ARG A 124 7.68 -10.51 10.00
#